data_AF-A0A2S8FFI9-F1
#
_entry.id   AF-A0A2S8FFI9-F1
#
_cell.length_a   1.000
_cell.length_b   1.000
_cell.length_c   1.000
_cell.angle_alpha   90.00
_cell.angle_beta   90.00
_cell.angle_gamma   90.00
#
_symmetry.space_group_name_H-M   'P 1'
#
loop_
_entity.id
_entity.type
_entity.pdbx_description
1 polymer ?
#
loop_
_entity_poly.entity_id
_entity_poly.type
_entity_poly.pdbx_seq_one_letter_code
_entity_poly.pdbx_strand_id
1 'polypeptide(L)'
;MAIPDLRTVADSLRQRIPDLPADLARLVRSIPSGQVVTYGDLAKELGDTVASRWVATYLLQPEGPLADFSHRVVRSTGEVGLFHNGNVTEKAQLLLGEGTLVQNGRVDLNRFRWQLPAGIKPLVSLKSWQKDFPLPDEKRFQLDRLQSIGGLDVSYKEDTAVAVCSCFGSDGKQLKQHFVQTMPVNFPYISGYLAFRELPVYLELLVQMQANDQLPDVLLVDGNGKLHPRRMGIATMLGALVGIPTIGIAKNQLCGTILCEHLNVGQWEPIVASKNDADNVLGYTILPHAKTKNPLYVSVGFGVLEEAMQSIVDRCFAGHRSPEPIYHADRESRRIASTL
;
A
#
# COMPACT_ATOMS: atom_id res chain seq x y z
N MET A 1 -20.39 -5.30 15.09
CA MET A 1 -20.71 -6.75 14.97
C MET A 1 -20.03 -7.47 16.12
N ALA A 2 -20.05 -8.80 16.22
CA ALA A 2 -18.98 -9.48 16.96
C ALA A 2 -17.72 -9.48 16.07
N ILE A 3 -16.52 -9.41 16.64
CA ILE A 3 -15.28 -9.54 15.89
C ILE A 3 -15.26 -10.98 15.30
N PRO A 4 -15.05 -11.16 13.98
CA PRO A 4 -14.98 -12.49 13.38
C PRO A 4 -13.72 -13.23 13.82
N ASP A 5 -13.63 -14.54 13.53
CA ASP A 5 -12.37 -15.27 13.66
C ASP A 5 -11.35 -14.71 12.66
N LEU A 6 -10.32 -14.03 13.17
CA LEU A 6 -9.35 -13.35 12.33
C LEU A 6 -8.44 -14.33 11.60
N ARG A 7 -8.30 -15.59 12.07
CA ARG A 7 -7.50 -16.62 11.35
C ARG A 7 -8.19 -16.96 10.03
N THR A 8 -9.49 -17.20 10.07
CA THR A 8 -10.30 -17.41 8.86
C THR A 8 -10.23 -16.21 7.91
N VAL A 9 -10.25 -14.98 8.43
CA VAL A 9 -10.12 -13.75 7.62
C VAL A 9 -8.74 -13.67 6.97
N ALA A 10 -7.66 -13.96 7.70
CA ALA A 10 -6.29 -13.97 7.20
C ALA A 10 -6.09 -14.98 6.07
N ASP A 11 -6.59 -16.20 6.25
CA ASP A 11 -6.47 -17.28 5.26
C ASP A 11 -7.25 -16.94 3.98
N SER A 12 -8.47 -16.39 4.12
CA SER A 12 -9.29 -15.93 3.00
C SER A 12 -8.63 -14.80 2.20
N LEU A 13 -8.01 -13.81 2.88
CA LEU A 13 -7.26 -12.75 2.21
C LEU A 13 -6.06 -13.34 1.45
N ARG A 14 -5.29 -14.22 2.10
CA ARG A 14 -4.08 -14.82 1.52
C ARG A 14 -4.38 -15.56 0.22
N GLN A 15 -5.50 -16.30 0.17
CA GLN A 15 -5.94 -17.02 -1.04
C GLN A 15 -6.34 -16.08 -2.19
N ARG A 16 -6.69 -14.81 -1.91
CA ARG A 16 -7.06 -13.81 -2.92
C ARG A 16 -5.87 -13.05 -3.50
N ILE A 17 -4.75 -13.00 -2.80
CA ILE A 17 -3.58 -12.25 -3.23
C ILE A 17 -2.83 -13.05 -4.31
N PRO A 18 -2.66 -12.50 -5.52
CA PRO A 18 -1.98 -13.18 -6.62
C PRO A 18 -0.47 -13.23 -6.42
N ASP A 19 0.16 -14.23 -7.03
CA ASP A 19 1.62 -14.29 -7.18
C ASP A 19 2.05 -13.49 -8.42
N LEU A 20 2.15 -12.17 -8.24
CA LEU A 20 2.56 -11.27 -9.33
C LEU A 20 3.95 -11.60 -9.90
N PRO A 21 4.97 -11.94 -9.10
CA PRO A 21 6.25 -12.44 -9.62
C PRO A 21 6.08 -13.62 -10.58
N ALA A 22 5.29 -14.64 -10.23
CA ALA A 22 5.05 -15.79 -11.10
C ALA A 22 4.25 -15.41 -12.37
N ASP A 23 3.25 -14.54 -12.24
CA ASP A 23 2.49 -14.02 -13.38
C ASP A 23 3.38 -13.24 -14.36
N LEU A 24 4.25 -12.37 -13.85
CA LEU A 24 5.22 -11.62 -14.66
C LEU A 24 6.22 -12.56 -15.34
N ALA A 25 6.72 -13.57 -14.62
CA ALA A 25 7.64 -14.55 -15.17
C ALA A 25 7.06 -15.30 -16.36
N ARG A 26 5.76 -15.67 -16.29
CA ARG A 26 5.04 -16.30 -17.40
C ARG A 26 4.97 -15.40 -18.63
N LEU A 27 4.65 -14.12 -18.43
CA LEU A 27 4.57 -13.14 -19.52
C LEU A 27 5.94 -12.93 -20.17
N VAL A 28 6.98 -12.70 -19.38
CA VAL A 28 8.33 -12.42 -19.89
C VAL A 28 8.91 -13.61 -20.65
N ARG A 29 8.73 -14.84 -20.15
CA ARG A 29 9.18 -16.06 -20.83
C ARG A 29 8.40 -16.37 -22.11
N SER A 30 7.21 -15.79 -22.30
CA SER A 30 6.41 -15.95 -23.52
C SER A 30 6.88 -15.08 -24.69
N ILE A 31 7.79 -14.13 -24.45
CA ILE A 31 8.30 -13.24 -25.50
C ILE A 31 9.25 -14.05 -26.39
N PRO A 32 8.96 -14.26 -27.68
CA PRO A 32 9.81 -15.05 -28.56
C PRO A 32 11.14 -14.34 -28.85
N SER A 33 12.16 -15.12 -29.23
CA SER A 33 13.43 -14.59 -29.72
C SER A 33 13.20 -13.64 -30.91
N GLY A 34 13.89 -12.51 -30.93
CA GLY A 34 13.80 -11.55 -32.03
C GLY A 34 12.60 -10.60 -31.93
N GLN A 35 11.90 -10.61 -30.79
CA GLN A 35 10.82 -9.68 -30.49
C GLN A 35 11.03 -9.02 -29.13
N VAL A 36 10.37 -7.88 -28.93
CA VAL A 36 10.43 -7.10 -27.70
C VAL A 36 9.04 -6.73 -27.20
N VAL A 37 8.94 -6.42 -25.91
CA VAL A 37 7.76 -5.76 -25.32
C VAL A 37 8.22 -4.57 -24.50
N THR A 38 7.29 -3.69 -24.13
CA THR A 38 7.59 -2.59 -23.21
C THR A 38 7.25 -2.97 -21.77
N TYR A 39 7.85 -2.29 -20.78
CA TYR A 39 7.42 -2.42 -19.37
C TYR A 39 5.91 -2.14 -19.19
N GLY A 40 5.37 -1.21 -20.00
CA GLY A 40 3.94 -0.89 -20.01
C GLY A 40 3.07 -2.00 -20.57
N ASP A 41 3.56 -2.79 -21.54
CA ASP A 41 2.84 -3.95 -22.08
C ASP A 41 2.67 -5.03 -21.02
N LEU A 42 3.75 -5.35 -20.30
CA LEU A 42 3.72 -6.31 -19.20
C LEU A 42 2.78 -5.83 -18.09
N ALA A 43 2.90 -4.56 -17.68
CA ALA A 43 2.03 -3.97 -16.66
C ALA A 43 0.54 -3.97 -17.07
N LYS A 44 0.25 -3.69 -18.35
CA LYS A 44 -1.11 -3.76 -18.90
C LYS A 44 -1.67 -5.19 -18.86
N GLU A 45 -0.88 -6.21 -19.15
CA GLU A 45 -1.30 -7.61 -19.07
C GLU A 45 -1.35 -8.17 -17.64
N LEU A 46 -0.67 -7.54 -16.69
CA LEU A 46 -0.92 -7.74 -15.27
C LEU A 46 -2.21 -7.05 -14.78
N GLY A 47 -2.76 -6.13 -15.57
CA GLY A 47 -4.05 -5.48 -15.32
C GLY A 47 -3.99 -4.01 -14.93
N ASP A 48 -2.79 -3.42 -14.83
CA ASP A 48 -2.63 -2.00 -14.51
C ASP A 48 -1.27 -1.43 -14.93
N THR A 49 -1.27 -0.40 -15.77
CA THR A 49 -0.02 0.26 -16.22
C THR A 49 0.77 0.90 -15.08
N VAL A 50 0.14 1.19 -13.93
CA VAL A 50 0.83 1.66 -12.72
C VAL A 50 1.91 0.68 -12.23
N ALA A 51 1.78 -0.61 -12.56
CA ALA A 51 2.76 -1.63 -12.21
C ALA A 51 4.08 -1.53 -13.00
N SER A 52 4.17 -0.68 -14.05
CA SER A 52 5.35 -0.59 -14.93
C SER A 52 6.65 -0.32 -14.17
N ARG A 53 6.59 0.50 -13.11
CA ARG A 53 7.78 0.79 -12.28
C ARG A 53 8.24 -0.44 -11.52
N TRP A 54 7.32 -1.20 -10.93
CA TRP A 54 7.66 -2.45 -10.26
C TRP A 54 8.23 -3.46 -11.26
N VAL A 55 7.60 -3.64 -12.43
CA VAL A 55 8.10 -4.54 -13.48
C VAL A 55 9.55 -4.18 -13.84
N ALA A 56 9.84 -2.89 -14.04
CA ALA A 56 11.20 -2.43 -14.33
C ALA A 56 12.18 -2.76 -13.20
N THR A 57 11.84 -2.45 -11.94
CA THR A 57 12.71 -2.76 -10.80
C THR A 57 12.93 -4.27 -10.62
N TYR A 58 11.88 -5.08 -10.79
CA TYR A 58 11.96 -6.54 -10.65
C TYR A 58 12.87 -7.17 -11.70
N LEU A 59 12.79 -6.72 -12.96
CA LEU A 59 13.63 -7.20 -14.05
C LEU A 59 15.10 -6.73 -13.97
N LEU A 60 15.40 -5.75 -13.12
CA LEU A 60 16.76 -5.24 -12.91
C LEU A 60 17.51 -5.98 -11.78
N GLN A 61 16.90 -6.98 -11.16
CA GLN A 61 17.58 -7.79 -10.14
C GLN A 61 18.69 -8.65 -10.79
N PRO A 62 19.98 -8.46 -10.43
CA PRO A 62 21.10 -9.10 -11.14
C PRO A 62 21.04 -10.63 -11.18
N GLU A 63 20.59 -11.26 -10.09
CA GLU A 63 20.41 -12.71 -9.95
C GLU A 63 18.92 -13.12 -9.97
N GLY A 64 18.08 -12.28 -10.59
CA GLY A 64 16.64 -12.52 -10.67
C GLY A 64 16.28 -13.68 -11.61
N PRO A 65 15.13 -14.35 -11.39
CA PRO A 65 14.70 -15.52 -12.18
C PRO A 65 14.37 -15.24 -13.66
N LEU A 66 14.50 -13.98 -14.07
CA LEU A 66 14.19 -13.46 -15.41
C LEU A 66 15.37 -12.75 -16.08
N ALA A 67 16.57 -12.80 -15.49
CA ALA A 67 17.78 -12.17 -16.03
C ALA A 67 17.97 -12.49 -17.52
N ASP A 68 17.93 -13.78 -17.89
CA ASP A 68 18.13 -14.31 -19.24
C ASP A 68 17.09 -13.89 -20.29
N PHE A 69 15.98 -13.28 -19.87
CA PHE A 69 14.89 -12.86 -20.75
C PHE A 69 14.67 -11.34 -20.72
N SER A 70 15.26 -10.65 -19.74
CA SER A 70 15.03 -9.24 -19.45
C SER A 70 15.56 -8.30 -20.56
N HIS A 71 16.41 -8.80 -21.47
CA HIS A 71 16.88 -8.04 -22.62
C HIS A 71 15.77 -7.77 -23.64
N ARG A 72 14.76 -8.63 -23.71
CA ARG A 72 13.58 -8.47 -24.58
C ARG A 72 12.55 -7.44 -24.08
N VAL A 73 12.81 -6.79 -22.95
CA VAL A 73 11.93 -5.75 -22.37
C VAL A 73 12.58 -4.37 -22.49
N VAL A 74 11.93 -3.46 -23.21
CA VAL A 74 12.46 -2.12 -23.53
C VAL A 74 11.56 -0.99 -23.00
N ARG A 75 12.03 0.26 -23.09
CA ARG A 75 11.21 1.43 -22.75
C ARG A 75 10.10 1.64 -23.77
N SER A 76 9.03 2.35 -23.38
CA SER A 76 7.93 2.72 -24.29
C SER A 76 8.37 3.58 -25.47
N THR A 77 9.52 4.23 -25.37
CA THR A 77 10.18 5.05 -26.41
C THR A 77 11.01 4.21 -27.40
N GLY A 78 11.08 2.88 -27.20
CA GLY A 78 11.94 1.97 -27.96
C GLY A 78 13.39 1.92 -27.45
N GLU A 79 13.79 2.79 -26.53
CA GLU A 79 15.13 2.74 -25.91
C GLU A 79 15.35 1.41 -25.19
N VAL A 80 16.50 0.78 -25.43
CA VAL A 80 16.89 -0.51 -24.84
C VAL A 80 16.84 -0.45 -23.30
N GLY A 81 17.30 0.66 -22.72
CA GLY A 81 17.30 0.86 -21.28
C GLY A 81 18.30 -0.03 -20.54
N LEU A 82 18.24 0.00 -19.21
CA LEU A 82 19.15 -0.77 -18.36
C LEU A 82 18.90 -2.29 -18.49
N PHE A 83 19.95 -3.06 -18.19
CA PHE A 83 19.94 -4.51 -18.06
C PHE A 83 20.11 -4.91 -16.59
N HIS A 84 19.83 -6.16 -16.23
CA HIS A 84 19.93 -6.62 -14.84
C HIS A 84 21.34 -6.44 -14.24
N ASN A 85 22.38 -6.42 -15.07
CA ASN A 85 23.76 -6.15 -14.67
C ASN A 85 24.23 -4.70 -14.93
N GLY A 86 23.32 -3.80 -15.34
CA GLY A 86 23.62 -2.41 -15.69
C GLY A 86 24.22 -2.18 -17.08
N ASN A 87 24.57 -3.24 -17.83
CA ASN A 87 25.24 -3.14 -19.12
C ASN A 87 24.24 -3.03 -20.30
N VAL A 88 23.99 -1.80 -20.74
CA VAL A 88 23.10 -1.51 -21.88
C VAL A 88 23.65 -2.09 -23.20
N THR A 89 24.98 -2.12 -23.36
CA THR A 89 25.64 -2.63 -24.58
C THR A 89 25.41 -4.12 -24.75
N GLU A 90 25.57 -4.88 -23.67
CA GLU A 90 25.32 -6.32 -23.67
C GLU A 90 23.85 -6.64 -23.98
N LYS A 91 22.92 -5.90 -23.37
CA LYS A 91 21.50 -6.01 -23.70
C LYS A 91 21.20 -5.80 -25.19
N ALA A 92 21.84 -4.80 -25.80
CA ALA A 92 21.72 -4.54 -27.24
C ALA A 92 22.35 -5.66 -28.09
N GLN A 93 23.48 -6.22 -27.65
CA GLN A 93 24.13 -7.35 -28.34
C GLN A 93 23.27 -8.61 -28.29
N LEU A 94 22.62 -8.91 -27.16
CA LEU A 94 21.69 -10.04 -27.04
C LEU A 94 20.49 -9.85 -27.99
N LEU A 95 19.91 -8.65 -28.04
CA LEU A 95 18.84 -8.32 -28.97
C LEU A 95 19.26 -8.50 -30.44
N LEU A 96 20.45 -8.02 -30.80
CA LEU A 96 21.02 -8.18 -32.14
C LEU A 96 21.28 -9.66 -32.48
N GLY A 97 21.81 -10.43 -31.52
CA GLY A 97 22.04 -11.88 -31.66
C GLY A 97 20.75 -12.66 -31.92
N GLU A 98 19.61 -12.16 -31.45
CA GLU A 98 18.28 -12.70 -31.73
C GLU A 98 17.63 -12.15 -33.00
N GLY A 99 18.29 -11.25 -33.72
CA GLY A 99 17.78 -10.63 -34.94
C GLY A 99 16.95 -9.36 -34.74
N THR A 100 16.89 -8.82 -33.51
CA THR A 100 16.25 -7.52 -33.23
C THR A 100 17.24 -6.39 -33.52
N LEU A 101 16.95 -5.57 -34.52
CA LEU A 101 17.83 -4.46 -34.88
C LEU A 101 17.76 -3.34 -33.83
N VAL A 102 18.93 -2.93 -33.35
CA VAL A 102 19.11 -1.79 -32.44
C VAL A 102 19.87 -0.68 -33.17
N GLN A 103 19.22 0.48 -33.35
CA GLN A 103 19.82 1.67 -33.98
C GLN A 103 19.81 2.83 -32.99
N ASN A 104 20.96 3.46 -32.76
CA ASN A 104 21.11 4.57 -31.81
C ASN A 104 20.54 4.24 -30.40
N GLY A 105 20.75 3.00 -29.94
CA GLY A 105 20.26 2.52 -28.65
C GLY A 105 18.74 2.28 -28.58
N ARG A 106 18.05 2.21 -29.72
CA ARG A 106 16.60 2.00 -29.81
C ARG A 106 16.22 0.83 -30.72
N VAL A 107 15.11 0.20 -30.39
CA VAL A 107 14.40 -0.79 -31.20
C VAL A 107 13.18 -0.13 -31.84
N ASP A 108 12.93 -0.41 -33.12
CA ASP A 108 11.70 0.02 -33.79
C ASP A 108 10.50 -0.84 -33.33
N LEU A 109 9.68 -0.26 -32.46
CA LEU A 109 8.50 -0.92 -31.90
C LEU A 109 7.41 -1.20 -32.96
N ASN A 110 7.43 -0.58 -34.13
CA ASN A 110 6.48 -0.94 -35.20
C ASN A 110 6.81 -2.29 -35.85
N ARG A 111 8.09 -2.68 -35.77
CA ARG A 111 8.59 -3.89 -36.43
C ARG A 111 8.77 -5.07 -35.47
N PHE A 112 9.24 -4.81 -34.25
CA PHE A 112 9.67 -5.87 -33.33
C PHE A 112 8.79 -6.01 -32.09
N ARG A 113 7.76 -5.17 -31.89
CA ARG A 113 6.91 -5.26 -30.70
C ARG A 113 5.98 -6.46 -30.80
N TRP A 114 6.15 -7.40 -29.87
CA TRP A 114 5.29 -8.55 -29.71
C TRP A 114 3.97 -8.16 -29.04
N GLN A 115 2.88 -8.81 -29.47
CA GLN A 115 1.60 -8.75 -28.77
C GLN A 115 1.53 -9.89 -27.75
N LEU A 116 1.56 -9.52 -26.46
CA LEU A 116 1.42 -10.50 -25.39
C LEU A 116 0.05 -11.21 -25.46
N PRO A 117 0.01 -12.52 -25.15
CA PRO A 117 -1.26 -13.24 -25.05
C PRO A 117 -2.11 -12.65 -23.92
N ALA A 118 -3.43 -12.62 -24.11
CA ALA A 118 -4.35 -12.15 -23.08
C ALA A 118 -4.27 -13.06 -21.83
N GLY A 119 -4.04 -12.44 -20.67
CA GLY A 119 -3.95 -13.14 -19.38
C GLY A 119 -5.12 -12.87 -18.43
N ILE A 120 -5.02 -13.44 -17.23
CA ILE A 120 -6.00 -13.31 -16.13
C ILE A 120 -6.06 -11.91 -15.48
N LYS A 121 -5.12 -11.01 -15.82
CA LYS A 121 -5.05 -9.61 -15.36
C LYS A 121 -5.30 -9.46 -13.86
N PRO A 122 -4.46 -10.06 -12.99
CA PRO A 122 -4.71 -10.19 -11.56
C PRO A 122 -5.01 -8.85 -10.85
N LEU A 123 -4.38 -7.75 -11.28
CA LEU A 123 -4.60 -6.43 -10.71
C LEU A 123 -6.00 -5.87 -10.99
N VAL A 124 -6.66 -6.29 -12.08
CA VAL A 124 -8.06 -5.93 -12.35
C VAL A 124 -8.97 -6.54 -11.29
N SER A 125 -8.80 -7.82 -10.97
CA SER A 125 -9.57 -8.51 -9.93
C SER A 125 -9.44 -7.84 -8.56
N LEU A 126 -8.22 -7.43 -8.20
CA LEU A 126 -7.96 -6.71 -6.94
C LEU A 126 -8.62 -5.31 -6.92
N LYS A 127 -8.56 -4.57 -8.03
CA LYS A 127 -9.24 -3.27 -8.16
C LYS A 127 -10.75 -3.40 -8.05
N SER A 128 -11.32 -4.39 -8.72
CA SER A 128 -12.76 -4.68 -8.65
C SER A 128 -13.14 -5.03 -7.21
N TRP A 129 -12.33 -5.85 -6.54
CA TRP A 129 -12.59 -6.17 -5.14
C TRP A 129 -12.52 -4.95 -4.21
N GLN A 130 -11.57 -4.02 -4.39
CA GLN A 130 -11.56 -2.75 -3.64
C GLN A 130 -12.79 -1.89 -3.91
N LYS A 131 -13.25 -1.85 -5.17
CA LYS A 131 -14.38 -1.01 -5.59
C LYS A 131 -15.70 -1.56 -5.05
N ASP A 132 -15.87 -2.86 -5.16
CA ASP A 132 -17.14 -3.56 -4.90
C ASP A 132 -17.08 -4.32 -3.55
N PHE A 133 -16.16 -3.93 -2.64
CA PHE A 133 -16.01 -4.55 -1.34
C PHE A 133 -17.32 -4.41 -0.55
N PRO A 134 -17.92 -5.51 -0.07
CA PRO A 134 -19.16 -5.44 0.70
C PRO A 134 -18.84 -4.93 2.11
N LEU A 135 -19.01 -3.63 2.35
CA LEU A 135 -18.85 -3.06 3.69
C LEU A 135 -19.93 -3.68 4.61
N PRO A 136 -19.54 -4.35 5.71
CA PRO A 136 -20.50 -4.89 6.65
C PRO A 136 -21.18 -3.76 7.42
N ASP A 137 -22.37 -4.05 7.98
CA ASP A 137 -23.08 -3.08 8.81
C ASP A 137 -22.22 -2.56 9.95
N GLU A 138 -22.05 -1.24 9.98
CA GLU A 138 -21.23 -0.57 10.97
C GLU A 138 -21.96 -0.50 12.33
N LYS A 139 -21.43 -1.18 13.35
CA LYS A 139 -21.77 -0.80 14.73
C LYS A 139 -21.02 0.49 15.01
N ARG A 140 -21.76 1.57 15.27
CA ARG A 140 -21.18 2.87 15.61
C ARG A 140 -20.32 2.73 16.86
N PHE A 141 -19.05 3.09 16.72
CA PHE A 141 -18.13 3.21 17.84
C PHE A 141 -18.66 4.21 18.88
N GLN A 142 -18.51 3.87 20.16
CA GLN A 142 -18.96 4.66 21.30
C GLN A 142 -17.73 5.19 22.04
N LEU A 143 -17.48 6.49 21.90
CA LEU A 143 -16.27 7.13 22.42
C LEU A 143 -16.16 7.06 23.95
N ASP A 144 -17.28 7.03 24.66
CA ASP A 144 -17.38 6.86 26.11
C ASP A 144 -16.90 5.48 26.59
N ARG A 145 -16.87 4.48 25.71
CA ARG A 145 -16.41 3.12 26.02
C ARG A 145 -14.95 2.86 25.66
N LEU A 146 -14.25 3.83 25.05
CA LEU A 146 -12.87 3.70 24.64
C LEU A 146 -11.95 3.40 25.83
N GLN A 147 -11.23 2.27 25.80
CA GLN A 147 -10.21 1.89 26.80
C GLN A 147 -8.80 1.81 26.21
N SER A 148 -8.70 1.54 24.91
CA SER A 148 -7.44 1.24 24.24
C SER A 148 -7.39 1.74 22.80
N ILE A 149 -6.23 2.27 22.41
CA ILE A 149 -5.95 2.78 21.06
C ILE A 149 -4.72 2.04 20.54
N GLY A 150 -4.85 1.34 19.42
CA GLY A 150 -3.72 0.70 18.74
C GLY A 150 -3.18 1.56 17.61
N GLY A 151 -1.88 1.58 17.40
CA GLY A 151 -1.24 2.16 16.21
C GLY A 151 -0.55 1.07 15.40
N LEU A 152 -0.89 0.95 14.12
CA LEU A 152 -0.34 -0.03 13.19
C LEU A 152 0.59 0.65 12.18
N ASP A 153 1.78 0.08 12.04
CA ASP A 153 2.76 0.45 11.02
C ASP A 153 3.53 -0.79 10.53
N VAL A 154 4.06 -0.73 9.30
CA VAL A 154 4.93 -1.76 8.71
C VAL A 154 6.22 -1.13 8.21
N SER A 155 7.34 -1.74 8.59
CA SER A 155 8.64 -1.52 7.94
C SER A 155 9.09 -2.73 7.16
N TYR A 156 9.98 -2.54 6.19
CA TYR A 156 10.48 -3.61 5.32
C TYR A 156 12.00 -3.68 5.36
N LYS A 157 12.51 -4.91 5.37
CA LYS A 157 13.89 -5.24 5.00
C LYS A 157 13.82 -6.21 3.84
N GLU A 158 14.25 -5.76 2.65
CA GLU A 158 14.07 -6.50 1.40
C GLU A 158 12.58 -6.87 1.21
N ASP A 159 12.28 -8.17 1.08
CA ASP A 159 10.91 -8.69 0.96
C ASP A 159 10.32 -9.15 2.30
N THR A 160 10.97 -8.86 3.43
CA THR A 160 10.46 -9.17 4.77
C THR A 160 9.77 -7.95 5.37
N ALA A 161 8.50 -8.10 5.75
CA ALA A 161 7.73 -7.08 6.46
C ALA A 161 7.79 -7.31 7.98
N VAL A 162 7.88 -6.20 8.72
CA VAL A 162 7.79 -6.13 10.18
C VAL A 162 6.61 -5.23 10.52
N ALA A 163 5.47 -5.83 10.89
CA ALA A 163 4.32 -5.10 11.40
C ALA A 163 4.42 -4.93 12.90
N VAL A 164 4.07 -3.74 13.38
CA VAL A 164 3.98 -3.44 14.81
C VAL A 164 2.62 -2.85 15.14
N CYS A 165 2.02 -3.33 16.22
CA CYS A 165 0.86 -2.70 16.86
C CYS A 165 1.28 -2.14 18.22
N SER A 166 1.38 -0.82 18.35
CA SER A 166 1.63 -0.18 19.65
C SER A 166 0.30 0.16 20.34
N CYS A 167 0.11 -0.31 21.57
CA CYS A 167 -1.16 -0.22 22.29
C CYS A 167 -1.09 0.81 23.41
N PHE A 168 -2.01 1.77 23.40
CA PHE A 168 -2.10 2.88 24.34
C PHE A 168 -3.39 2.80 25.17
N GLY A 169 -3.42 3.51 26.29
CA GLY A 169 -4.66 3.80 27.01
C GLY A 169 -5.60 4.74 26.24
N SER A 170 -6.79 4.97 26.78
CA SER A 170 -7.81 5.87 26.21
C SER A 170 -7.41 7.35 26.18
N ASP A 171 -6.33 7.71 26.89
CA ASP A 171 -5.72 9.03 26.85
C ASP A 171 -4.79 9.25 25.64
N GLY A 172 -4.45 8.19 24.90
CA GLY A 172 -3.56 8.22 23.74
C GLY A 172 -2.10 8.55 24.04
N LYS A 173 -1.68 8.58 25.32
CA LYS A 173 -0.36 9.07 25.75
C LYS A 173 0.48 8.04 26.47
N GLN A 174 -0.16 7.12 27.19
CA GLN A 174 0.56 6.06 27.89
C GLN A 174 0.66 4.80 27.02
N LEU A 175 1.87 4.50 26.52
CA LEU A 175 2.18 3.22 25.90
C LEU A 175 2.04 2.11 26.94
N LYS A 176 1.17 1.13 26.69
CA LYS A 176 0.99 -0.05 27.56
C LYS A 176 1.90 -1.19 27.13
N GLN A 177 1.90 -1.51 25.84
CA GLN A 177 2.66 -2.61 25.26
C GLN A 177 2.71 -2.47 23.73
N HIS A 178 3.50 -3.30 23.05
CA HIS A 178 3.44 -3.44 21.61
C HIS A 178 3.52 -4.91 21.20
N PHE A 179 3.00 -5.22 20.02
CA PHE A 179 3.04 -6.54 19.40
C PHE A 179 3.79 -6.44 18.07
N VAL A 180 4.47 -7.51 17.70
CA VAL A 180 5.28 -7.55 16.48
C VAL A 180 4.97 -8.83 15.72
N GLN A 181 4.82 -8.71 14.40
CA GLN A 181 4.78 -9.84 13.49
C GLN A 181 5.75 -9.60 12.34
N THR A 182 6.56 -10.62 12.03
CA THR A 182 7.50 -10.59 10.91
C THR A 182 7.16 -11.70 9.93
N MET A 183 7.05 -11.38 8.65
CA MET A 183 6.83 -12.38 7.60
C MET A 183 7.33 -11.91 6.24
N PRO A 184 7.70 -12.83 5.33
CA PRO A 184 7.93 -12.49 3.93
C PRO A 184 6.64 -11.99 3.27
N VAL A 185 6.77 -11.02 2.38
CA VAL A 185 5.68 -10.43 1.60
C VAL A 185 5.98 -10.55 0.13
N ASN A 186 5.20 -11.37 -0.57
CA ASN A 186 5.39 -11.62 -2.00
C ASN A 186 4.75 -10.52 -2.87
N PHE A 187 3.83 -9.72 -2.32
CA PHE A 187 3.15 -8.69 -3.09
C PHE A 187 4.03 -7.43 -3.21
N PRO A 188 4.34 -6.97 -4.43
CA PRO A 188 5.23 -5.85 -4.64
C PRO A 188 4.63 -4.49 -4.28
N TYR A 189 5.49 -3.48 -4.14
CA TYR A 189 5.04 -2.11 -3.92
C TYR A 189 4.53 -1.53 -5.25
N ILE A 190 3.21 -1.44 -5.38
CA ILE A 190 2.51 -0.80 -6.49
C ILE A 190 1.57 0.26 -5.92
N SER A 191 1.66 1.49 -6.43
CA SER A 191 0.81 2.60 -5.97
C SER A 191 -0.67 2.25 -6.12
N GLY A 192 -1.46 2.47 -5.06
CA GLY A 192 -2.88 2.10 -4.99
C GLY A 192 -3.18 0.66 -4.55
N TYR A 193 -2.16 -0.18 -4.34
CA TYR A 193 -2.30 -1.58 -3.90
C TYR A 193 -1.63 -1.86 -2.54
N LEU A 194 -1.33 -0.82 -1.76
CA LEU A 194 -0.67 -0.94 -0.45
C LEU A 194 -1.38 -1.94 0.48
N ALA A 195 -2.71 -1.93 0.47
CA ALA A 195 -3.52 -2.86 1.26
C ALA A 195 -3.17 -4.33 1.00
N PHE A 196 -2.94 -4.72 -0.25
CA PHE A 196 -2.61 -6.11 -0.60
C PHE A 196 -1.18 -6.51 -0.19
N ARG A 197 -0.31 -5.52 0.01
CA ARG A 197 1.04 -5.72 0.52
C ARG A 197 1.06 -5.86 2.04
N GLU A 198 0.27 -5.06 2.76
CA GLU A 198 0.39 -4.91 4.22
C GLU A 198 -0.67 -5.64 5.03
N LEU A 199 -1.89 -5.79 4.49
CA LEU A 199 -2.95 -6.51 5.20
C LEU A 199 -2.57 -7.94 5.62
N PRO A 200 -1.81 -8.74 4.84
CA PRO A 200 -1.40 -10.07 5.28
C PRO A 200 -0.66 -10.05 6.62
N VAL A 201 0.33 -9.17 6.78
CA VAL A 201 1.12 -9.10 8.02
C VAL A 201 0.33 -8.46 9.16
N TYR A 202 -0.52 -7.46 8.87
CA TYR A 202 -1.44 -6.93 9.88
C TYR A 202 -2.44 -7.96 10.38
N LEU A 203 -3.00 -8.79 9.51
CA LEU A 203 -3.95 -9.82 9.92
C LEU A 203 -3.26 -10.89 10.77
N GLU A 204 -2.06 -11.35 10.41
CA GLU A 204 -1.32 -12.30 11.26
C GLU A 204 -1.03 -11.73 12.65
N LEU A 205 -0.65 -10.45 12.73
CA LEU A 205 -0.47 -9.75 13.99
C LEU A 205 -1.77 -9.69 14.81
N LEU A 206 -2.88 -9.31 14.18
CA LEU A 206 -4.18 -9.22 14.85
C LEU A 206 -4.72 -10.59 15.26
N VAL A 207 -4.42 -11.67 14.52
CA VAL A 207 -4.74 -13.04 14.93
C VAL A 207 -4.06 -13.40 16.25
N GLN A 208 -2.76 -13.08 16.37
CA GLN A 208 -2.03 -13.31 17.62
C GLN A 208 -2.64 -12.50 18.76
N MET A 209 -3.01 -11.24 18.51
CA MET A 209 -3.63 -10.39 19.52
C MET A 209 -5.03 -10.88 19.92
N GLN A 210 -5.84 -11.36 18.96
CA GLN A 210 -7.16 -11.94 19.22
C GLN A 210 -7.07 -13.18 20.10
N ALA A 211 -6.11 -14.07 19.83
CA ALA A 211 -5.90 -15.29 20.61
C ALA A 211 -5.55 -15.02 22.09
N ASN A 212 -5.08 -13.81 22.40
CA ASN A 212 -4.68 -13.41 23.76
C ASN A 212 -5.62 -12.35 24.37
N ASP A 213 -6.76 -12.05 23.74
CA ASP A 213 -7.70 -11.00 24.17
C ASP A 213 -7.04 -9.61 24.33
N GLN A 214 -6.16 -9.25 23.39
CA GLN A 214 -5.40 -7.99 23.41
C GLN A 214 -5.70 -7.07 22.22
N LEU A 215 -6.86 -7.25 21.57
CA LEU A 215 -7.29 -6.38 20.48
C LEU A 215 -7.64 -4.97 21.01
N PRO A 216 -7.18 -3.89 20.36
CA PRO A 216 -7.57 -2.53 20.72
C PRO A 216 -9.03 -2.22 20.34
N ASP A 217 -9.64 -1.26 21.03
CA ASP A 217 -11.00 -0.80 20.71
C ASP A 217 -11.05 -0.01 19.40
N VAL A 218 -9.93 0.65 19.04
CA VAL A 218 -9.75 1.39 17.79
C VAL A 218 -8.32 1.28 17.31
N LEU A 219 -8.14 1.19 15.99
CA LEU A 219 -6.84 1.12 15.33
C LEU A 219 -6.58 2.39 14.51
N LEU A 220 -5.49 3.09 14.81
CA LEU A 220 -4.85 4.05 13.91
C LEU A 220 -3.96 3.25 12.95
N VAL A 221 -4.10 3.45 11.64
CA VAL A 221 -3.35 2.71 10.62
C VAL A 221 -2.50 3.69 9.81
N ASP A 222 -1.18 3.46 9.67
CA ASP A 222 -0.35 4.26 8.75
C ASP A 222 -0.79 3.98 7.30
N GLY A 223 -1.60 4.88 6.75
CA GLY A 223 -2.28 4.71 5.48
C GLY A 223 -3.62 5.44 5.43
N ASN A 224 -4.21 5.49 4.24
CA ASN A 224 -5.49 6.17 4.05
C ASN A 224 -6.68 5.25 4.41
N GLY A 225 -7.80 5.87 4.80
CA GLY A 225 -9.14 5.25 4.86
C GLY A 225 -10.01 5.74 3.70
N LYS A 226 -11.12 6.44 4.00
CA LYS A 226 -12.03 7.07 3.04
C LYS A 226 -11.32 8.06 2.10
N LEU A 227 -10.21 8.65 2.51
CA LEU A 227 -9.34 9.51 1.69
C LEU A 227 -8.53 8.70 0.65
N HIS A 228 -9.26 7.99 -0.19
CA HIS A 228 -8.75 7.15 -1.26
C HIS A 228 -9.61 7.35 -2.51
N PRO A 229 -9.05 7.24 -3.74
CA PRO A 229 -9.83 7.39 -4.99
C PRO A 229 -11.05 6.47 -5.09
N ARG A 230 -10.99 5.30 -4.45
CA ARG A 230 -12.08 4.31 -4.39
C ARG A 230 -12.83 4.30 -3.05
N ARG A 231 -12.55 5.23 -2.15
CA ARG A 231 -13.00 5.23 -0.74
C ARG A 231 -12.60 3.99 0.09
N MET A 232 -11.79 3.11 -0.50
CA MET A 232 -11.30 1.86 0.09
C MET A 232 -9.79 1.93 0.31
N GLY A 233 -9.34 2.80 1.21
CA GLY A 233 -7.95 2.78 1.68
C GLY A 233 -7.68 1.58 2.59
N ILE A 234 -6.42 1.37 2.96
CA ILE A 234 -6.01 0.25 3.81
C ILE A 234 -6.71 0.25 5.18
N ALA A 235 -6.93 1.42 5.78
CA ALA A 235 -7.62 1.52 7.07
C ALA A 235 -9.08 1.07 6.97
N THR A 236 -9.78 1.49 5.90
CA THR A 236 -11.17 1.08 5.62
C THR A 236 -11.26 -0.42 5.37
N MET A 237 -10.38 -0.95 4.51
CA MET A 237 -10.39 -2.36 4.17
C MET A 237 -10.04 -3.24 5.37
N LEU A 238 -9.03 -2.86 6.16
CA LEU A 238 -8.67 -3.57 7.40
C LEU A 238 -9.85 -3.61 8.35
N GLY A 239 -10.43 -2.44 8.69
CA GLY A 239 -11.52 -2.35 9.66
C GLY A 239 -12.76 -3.12 9.22
N ALA A 240 -13.09 -3.08 7.94
CA ALA A 240 -14.20 -3.85 7.39
C ALA A 240 -13.96 -5.37 7.42
N LEU A 241 -12.71 -5.83 7.23
CA LEU A 241 -12.34 -7.25 7.32
C LEU A 241 -12.37 -7.76 8.76
N VAL A 242 -11.88 -6.98 9.72
CA VAL A 242 -11.67 -7.43 11.10
C VAL A 242 -12.78 -7.00 12.05
N GLY A 243 -13.70 -6.14 11.62
CA GLY A 243 -14.80 -5.63 12.45
C GLY A 243 -14.35 -4.71 13.59
N ILE A 244 -13.11 -4.20 13.55
CA ILE A 244 -12.55 -3.26 14.53
C ILE A 244 -12.62 -1.84 13.94
N PRO A 245 -13.03 -0.83 14.72
CA PRO A 245 -12.99 0.56 14.29
C PRO A 245 -11.59 1.00 13.86
N THR A 246 -11.49 1.67 12.71
CA THR A 246 -10.19 2.11 12.15
C THR A 246 -10.21 3.57 11.73
N ILE A 247 -9.05 4.20 11.87
CA ILE A 247 -8.76 5.56 11.40
C ILE A 247 -7.48 5.50 10.57
N GLY A 248 -7.51 6.04 9.36
CA GLY A 248 -6.32 6.17 8.52
C GLY A 248 -5.53 7.42 8.87
N ILE A 249 -4.21 7.28 9.09
CA ILE A 249 -3.25 8.34 9.33
C ILE A 249 -2.21 8.31 8.21
N ALA A 250 -2.22 9.30 7.32
CA ALA A 250 -1.32 9.36 6.17
C ALA A 250 -0.35 10.55 6.25
N LYS A 251 0.90 10.30 5.83
CA LYS A 251 1.97 11.30 5.74
C LYS A 251 1.91 12.14 4.45
N ASN A 252 1.12 11.75 3.45
CA ASN A 252 0.98 12.44 2.17
C ASN A 252 -0.48 12.44 1.71
N GLN A 253 -0.89 13.50 1.02
CA GLN A 253 -2.21 13.57 0.42
C GLN A 253 -2.30 12.62 -0.78
N LEU A 254 -3.21 11.65 -0.72
CA LEU A 254 -3.42 10.73 -1.84
C LEU A 254 -4.41 11.28 -2.88
N CYS A 255 -5.48 11.94 -2.43
CA CYS A 255 -6.52 12.50 -3.30
C CYS A 255 -7.30 13.64 -2.60
N GLY A 256 -8.29 14.18 -3.29
CA GLY A 256 -9.16 15.25 -2.79
C GLY A 256 -8.52 16.64 -2.91
N THR A 257 -9.24 17.65 -2.44
CA THR A 257 -8.81 19.06 -2.49
C THR A 257 -8.97 19.71 -1.12
N ILE A 258 -7.95 20.44 -0.68
CA ILE A 258 -8.02 21.33 0.48
C ILE A 258 -8.45 22.71 -0.03
N LEU A 259 -9.49 23.29 0.56
CA LEU A 259 -10.06 24.55 0.09
C LEU A 259 -9.40 25.79 0.71
N CYS A 260 -8.82 25.67 1.91
CA CYS A 260 -8.12 26.77 2.57
C CYS A 260 -6.75 27.05 1.93
N GLU A 261 -6.32 28.31 1.94
CA GLU A 261 -5.00 28.72 1.44
C GLU A 261 -3.88 28.46 2.46
N HIS A 262 -4.20 28.52 3.76
CA HIS A 262 -3.26 28.39 4.85
C HIS A 262 -3.82 27.47 5.94
N LEU A 263 -2.96 26.59 6.46
CA LEU A 263 -3.30 25.70 7.57
C LEU A 263 -2.90 26.35 8.89
N ASN A 264 -3.82 26.34 9.86
CA ASN A 264 -3.54 26.78 11.22
C ASN A 264 -3.18 25.58 12.12
N VAL A 265 -2.29 25.81 13.08
CA VAL A 265 -1.88 24.79 14.04
C VAL A 265 -3.07 24.37 14.90
N GLY A 266 -3.31 23.06 14.99
CA GLY A 266 -4.40 22.45 15.76
C GLY A 266 -5.77 22.57 15.09
N GLN A 267 -5.89 23.20 13.93
CA GLN A 267 -7.14 23.30 13.18
C GLN A 267 -7.28 22.14 12.20
N TRP A 268 -8.42 21.47 12.26
CA TRP A 268 -8.83 20.45 11.30
C TRP A 268 -9.43 21.12 10.06
N GLU A 269 -8.84 20.89 8.90
CA GLU A 269 -9.32 21.42 7.63
C GLU A 269 -9.86 20.30 6.75
N PRO A 270 -11.09 20.40 6.21
CA PRO A 270 -11.68 19.35 5.41
C PRO A 270 -10.97 19.16 4.07
N ILE A 271 -10.87 17.91 3.64
CA ILE A 271 -10.41 17.52 2.32
C ILE A 271 -11.61 16.98 1.55
N VAL A 272 -12.03 17.71 0.52
CA VAL A 272 -13.26 17.41 -0.23
C VAL A 272 -12.96 16.65 -1.51
N ALA A 273 -13.96 15.96 -2.06
CA ALA A 273 -13.79 15.19 -3.29
C ALA A 273 -13.39 16.05 -4.50
N SER A 274 -13.98 17.23 -4.63
CA SER A 274 -13.64 18.22 -5.64
C SER A 274 -14.01 19.63 -5.17
N LYS A 275 -13.44 20.67 -5.81
CA LYS A 275 -13.81 22.07 -5.54
C LYS A 275 -15.30 22.36 -5.74
N ASN A 276 -15.98 21.57 -6.58
CA ASN A 276 -17.39 21.74 -6.91
C ASN A 276 -18.32 20.89 -6.04
N ASP A 277 -17.77 20.11 -5.11
CA ASP A 277 -18.49 19.18 -4.24
C ASP A 277 -17.93 19.32 -2.82
N ALA A 278 -18.13 20.50 -2.24
CA ALA A 278 -17.55 20.89 -0.95
C ALA A 278 -18.16 20.12 0.24
N ASP A 279 -19.37 19.59 0.09
CA ASP A 279 -20.05 18.82 1.13
C ASP A 279 -19.56 17.36 1.19
N ASN A 280 -18.87 16.88 0.15
CA ASN A 280 -18.32 15.53 0.09
C ASN A 280 -16.93 15.44 0.73
N VAL A 281 -16.92 15.51 2.06
CA VAL A 281 -15.71 15.39 2.88
C VAL A 281 -15.18 13.96 2.85
N LEU A 282 -13.89 13.81 2.53
CA LEU A 282 -13.19 12.53 2.43
C LEU A 282 -12.32 12.23 3.64
N GLY A 283 -11.95 13.27 4.37
CA GLY A 283 -11.01 13.27 5.47
C GLY A 283 -10.63 14.71 5.79
N TYR A 284 -9.60 14.85 6.61
CA TYR A 284 -9.13 16.14 7.10
C TYR A 284 -7.62 16.22 7.05
N THR A 285 -7.11 17.43 6.93
CA THR A 285 -5.69 17.74 7.11
C THR A 285 -5.51 18.52 8.41
N ILE A 286 -4.39 18.29 9.10
CA ILE A 286 -4.07 18.99 10.35
C ILE A 286 -2.57 19.25 10.48
N LEU A 287 -2.22 20.44 10.98
CA LEU A 287 -0.90 20.74 11.51
C LEU A 287 -0.93 20.59 13.03
N PRO A 288 -0.49 19.47 13.62
CA PRO A 288 -0.72 19.19 15.05
C PRO A 288 -0.01 20.18 15.98
N HIS A 289 1.17 20.66 15.60
CA HIS A 289 1.99 21.55 16.45
C HIS A 289 2.77 22.57 15.61
N ALA A 290 3.16 23.68 16.22
CA ALA A 290 3.87 24.80 15.55
C ALA A 290 5.19 24.43 14.86
N LYS A 291 5.87 23.37 15.33
CA LYS A 291 7.12 22.88 14.71
C LYS A 291 6.88 21.95 13.52
N THR A 292 5.63 21.55 13.26
CA THR A 292 5.29 20.64 12.18
C THR A 292 5.25 21.41 10.85
N LYS A 293 6.13 21.05 9.92
CA LYS A 293 6.21 21.70 8.59
C LYS A 293 5.21 21.15 7.57
N ASN A 294 4.95 19.84 7.65
CA ASN A 294 4.09 19.12 6.71
C ASN A 294 2.87 18.58 7.46
N PRO A 295 1.65 18.81 6.98
CA PRO A 295 0.45 18.37 7.68
C PRO A 295 0.29 16.85 7.66
N LEU A 296 -0.51 16.33 8.58
CA LEU A 296 -1.04 14.97 8.49
C LEU A 296 -2.37 14.97 7.76
N TYR A 297 -2.67 13.84 7.12
CA TYR A 297 -3.94 13.60 6.44
C TYR A 297 -4.64 12.45 7.14
N VAL A 298 -5.83 12.69 7.65
CA VAL A 298 -6.56 11.76 8.50
C VAL A 298 -7.91 11.48 7.87
N SER A 299 -8.36 10.24 7.88
CA SER A 299 -9.68 9.88 7.36
C SER A 299 -10.28 8.72 8.10
N VAL A 300 -11.62 8.70 8.16
CA VAL A 300 -12.36 7.57 8.69
C VAL A 300 -11.96 6.32 7.92
N GLY A 301 -11.61 5.26 8.66
CA GLY A 301 -11.42 3.93 8.12
C GLY A 301 -12.75 3.20 8.06
N PHE A 302 -13.20 2.70 9.22
CA PHE A 302 -14.40 1.89 9.39
C PHE A 302 -14.99 2.08 10.80
N GLY A 303 -16.31 2.18 10.93
CA GLY A 303 -17.01 2.14 12.23
C GLY A 303 -16.81 3.36 13.16
N VAL A 304 -16.14 4.42 12.70
CA VAL A 304 -15.87 5.65 13.47
C VAL A 304 -16.49 6.86 12.76
N LEU A 305 -17.17 7.74 13.50
CA LEU A 305 -17.68 9.02 12.97
C LEU A 305 -16.57 10.08 12.94
N GLU A 306 -16.74 11.11 12.13
CA GLU A 306 -15.73 12.15 11.92
C GLU A 306 -15.35 12.87 13.24
N GLU A 307 -16.32 13.18 14.09
CA GLU A 307 -16.09 13.83 15.39
C GLU A 307 -15.34 12.92 16.37
N ALA A 308 -15.68 11.63 16.39
CA ALA A 308 -15.01 10.64 17.23
C ALA A 308 -13.57 10.43 16.75
N MET A 309 -13.35 10.38 15.44
CA MET A 309 -12.01 10.28 14.84
C MET A 309 -11.13 11.45 15.26
N GLN A 310 -11.59 12.70 15.10
CA GLN A 310 -10.84 13.88 15.50
C GLN A 310 -10.53 13.84 17.00
N SER A 311 -11.51 13.52 17.85
CA SER A 311 -11.31 13.43 19.31
C SER A 311 -10.28 12.36 19.70
N ILE A 312 -10.28 11.20 19.06
CA ILE A 312 -9.31 10.12 19.32
C ILE A 312 -7.90 10.56 18.90
N VAL A 313 -7.76 11.12 17.70
CA VAL A 313 -6.45 11.52 17.17
C VAL A 313 -5.87 12.69 17.96
N ASP A 314 -6.69 13.66 18.36
CA ASP A 314 -6.25 14.81 19.16
C ASP A 314 -5.67 14.41 20.52
N ARG A 315 -6.25 13.40 21.19
CA ARG A 315 -5.73 12.85 22.45
C ARG A 315 -4.33 12.24 22.28
N CYS A 316 -4.05 11.70 21.09
CA CYS A 316 -2.81 11.01 20.78
C CYS A 316 -1.65 11.93 20.39
N PHE A 317 -1.85 13.25 20.24
CA PHE A 317 -0.74 14.15 19.92
C PHE A 317 0.09 14.50 21.17
N ALA A 318 1.41 14.29 21.09
CA ALA A 318 2.36 14.59 22.18
C ALA A 318 3.66 15.25 21.71
N GLY A 319 3.60 16.14 20.72
CA GLY A 319 4.74 16.96 20.25
C GLY A 319 5.43 16.47 18.98
N HIS A 320 5.01 15.32 18.44
CA HIS A 320 5.45 14.78 17.16
C HIS A 320 4.45 15.09 16.03
N ARG A 321 4.90 14.96 14.78
CA ARG A 321 3.99 15.07 13.61
C ARG A 321 2.95 13.95 13.64
N SER A 322 3.38 12.71 13.87
CA SER A 322 2.49 11.56 13.98
C SER A 322 1.90 11.45 15.40
N PRO A 323 0.65 10.97 15.57
CA PRO A 323 0.11 10.63 16.87
C PRO A 323 0.94 9.51 17.52
N GLU A 324 1.01 9.49 18.86
CA GLU A 324 1.85 8.57 19.63
C GLU A 324 1.73 7.10 19.19
N PRO A 325 0.52 6.51 19.00
CA PRO A 325 0.43 5.13 18.55
C PRO A 325 1.12 4.85 17.20
N ILE A 326 1.00 5.76 16.23
CA ILE A 326 1.69 5.61 14.94
C ILE A 326 3.19 5.88 15.10
N TYR A 327 3.58 6.89 15.88
CA TYR A 327 4.98 7.22 16.10
C TYR A 327 5.78 6.07 16.73
N HIS A 328 5.23 5.42 17.76
CA HIS A 328 5.91 4.29 18.41
C HIS A 328 5.89 3.03 17.54
N ALA A 329 4.83 2.79 16.77
CA ALA A 329 4.79 1.69 15.82
C ALA A 329 5.84 1.86 14.70
N ASP A 330 5.95 3.05 14.10
CA ASP A 330 6.95 3.39 13.07
C ASP A 330 8.38 3.28 13.58
N ARG A 331 8.65 3.77 14.80
CA ARG A 331 9.98 3.67 15.39
C ARG A 331 10.38 2.22 15.64
N GLU A 332 9.47 1.42 16.18
CA GLU A 332 9.77 0.04 16.56
C GLU A 332 9.85 -0.89 15.34
N SER A 333 8.96 -0.71 14.36
CA SER A 333 8.99 -1.47 13.10
C SER A 333 10.34 -1.27 12.39
N ARG A 334 10.83 -0.03 12.32
CA ARG A 334 12.14 0.30 11.73
C ARG A 334 13.31 -0.25 12.52
N ARG A 335 13.26 -0.16 13.85
CA ARG A 335 14.31 -0.68 14.74
C ARG A 335 14.52 -2.17 14.47
N ILE A 336 13.45 -2.95 14.43
CA ILE A 336 13.50 -4.40 14.21
C ILE A 336 13.91 -4.70 12.76
N ALA A 337 13.33 -4.03 11.77
CA ALA A 337 13.69 -4.24 10.36
C ALA A 337 15.17 -3.94 10.08
N SER A 338 15.79 -3.01 10.79
CA SER A 338 17.22 -2.71 10.67
C SER A 338 18.14 -3.83 11.17
N THR A 339 17.61 -4.75 11.98
CA THR A 339 18.35 -5.89 12.57
C THR A 339 18.15 -7.22 11.84
N LEU A 340 17.26 -7.26 10.84
CA LEU A 340 17.08 -8.39 9.93
C LEU A 340 18.17 -8.42 8.85
#